data_AF-A0A944D567-F1
#
_entry.id   AF-A0A944D567-F1
#
_cell.length_a   1.000
_cell.length_b   1.000
_cell.length_c   1.000
_cell.angle_alpha   90.00
_cell.angle_beta   90.00
_cell.angle_gamma   90.00
#
_symmetry.space_group_name_H-M   'P 1'
#
loop_
_entity.id
_entity.type
_entity.pdbx_description
1 polymer ?
#
loop_
_entity_poly.entity_id
_entity_poly.type
_entity_poly.pdbx_seq_one_letter_code
_entity_poly.pdbx_strand_id
1 'polypeptide(L)'
;MTRSNARLTVHFEFELVVPDALAGLDCDALRQQLAGILGDTVFKGMPTVSAKQLAKAGIHLQAHRHQLEAELCGVQVIDGALLASVAPHLTDHEVQQLCRLAAAKAPTDPVALRSYLRRQALKLVNDYRLVPCTVRGQISNGAIASLGAQLNLTNGGVLVNETHRKTRLKADQAAVEILLSDPEVVLPAKLSGHTLSGPVLAVDVAHLAHHRDGLQAMWTGQTVAG
;
A
#
# COMPACT_ATOMS: atom_id res chain seq x y z
N MET A 1 -12.43 -19.45 59.17
CA MET A 1 -11.65 -18.84 58.07
C MET A 1 -12.63 -18.41 56.97
N THR A 2 -12.77 -17.11 56.73
CA THR A 2 -13.58 -16.56 55.65
C THR A 2 -12.92 -16.86 54.32
N ARG A 3 -13.53 -17.73 53.50
CA ARG A 3 -13.08 -17.94 52.12
C ARG A 3 -13.49 -16.71 51.30
N SER A 4 -12.53 -15.86 50.96
CA SER A 4 -12.74 -14.74 50.04
C SER A 4 -12.68 -15.25 48.61
N ASN A 5 -13.79 -15.22 47.90
CA ASN A 5 -13.85 -15.58 46.49
C ASN A 5 -13.51 -14.34 45.64
N ALA A 6 -12.63 -14.51 44.66
CA ALA A 6 -12.29 -13.47 43.69
C ALA A 6 -12.62 -13.97 42.28
N ARG A 7 -13.17 -13.08 41.44
CA ARG A 7 -13.40 -13.34 40.02
C ARG A 7 -12.32 -12.65 39.21
N LEU A 8 -11.52 -13.44 38.49
CA LEU A 8 -10.51 -12.96 37.56
C LEU A 8 -11.01 -13.20 36.12
N THR A 9 -10.98 -12.17 35.28
CA THR A 9 -11.26 -12.27 33.83
C THR A 9 -10.04 -11.81 33.08
N VAL A 10 -9.58 -12.60 32.11
CA VAL A 10 -8.42 -12.31 31.27
C VAL A 10 -8.87 -12.40 29.82
N HIS A 11 -8.68 -11.33 29.06
CA HIS A 11 -9.05 -11.26 27.64
C HIS A 11 -7.81 -11.50 26.77
N PHE A 12 -7.99 -12.32 25.73
CA PHE A 12 -7.05 -12.48 24.64
C PHE A 12 -7.77 -12.13 23.35
N GLU A 13 -7.19 -11.23 22.57
CA GLU A 13 -7.70 -10.78 21.29
C GLU A 13 -6.73 -11.20 20.19
N PHE A 14 -7.28 -11.69 19.08
CA PHE A 14 -6.50 -12.21 17.96
C PHE A 14 -6.96 -11.56 16.66
N GLU A 15 -6.06 -10.84 15.98
CA GLU A 15 -6.26 -10.42 14.59
C GLU A 15 -5.82 -11.59 13.68
N LEU A 16 -6.75 -12.14 12.91
CA LEU A 16 -6.52 -13.34 12.09
C LEU A 16 -6.64 -13.02 10.60
N VAL A 17 -5.73 -13.56 9.79
CA VAL A 17 -5.91 -13.66 8.34
C VAL A 17 -6.52 -15.04 8.07
N VAL A 18 -7.77 -15.06 7.59
CA VAL A 18 -8.52 -16.31 7.35
C VAL A 18 -8.50 -16.70 5.86
N PRO A 19 -8.44 -17.99 5.51
CA PRO A 19 -8.57 -18.44 4.13
C PRO A 19 -9.95 -18.14 3.53
N ASP A 20 -10.05 -18.03 2.21
CA ASP A 20 -11.31 -17.74 1.49
C ASP A 20 -12.44 -18.71 1.85
N ALA A 21 -12.10 -19.98 2.12
CA ALA A 21 -13.04 -21.00 2.55
C ALA A 21 -13.76 -20.68 3.88
N LEU A 22 -13.15 -19.87 4.75
CA LEU A 22 -13.73 -19.39 6.00
C LEU A 22 -14.30 -17.97 5.86
N ALA A 23 -13.79 -17.18 4.92
CA ALA A 23 -14.23 -15.80 4.70
C ALA A 23 -15.68 -15.68 4.21
N GLY A 24 -16.21 -16.73 3.56
CA GLY A 24 -17.60 -16.77 3.08
C GLY A 24 -18.62 -17.32 4.10
N LEU A 25 -18.18 -17.68 5.30
CA LEU A 25 -19.07 -18.23 6.33
C LEU A 25 -19.81 -17.10 7.06
N ASP A 26 -21.01 -17.38 7.57
CA ASP A 26 -21.64 -16.50 8.54
C ASP A 26 -20.92 -16.57 9.91
N CYS A 27 -21.22 -15.62 10.80
CA CYS A 27 -20.53 -15.51 12.09
C CYS A 27 -20.66 -16.78 12.95
N ASP A 28 -21.81 -17.48 12.89
CA ASP A 28 -22.02 -18.69 13.68
C ASP A 28 -21.24 -19.89 13.13
N ALA A 29 -21.23 -20.07 11.81
CA ALA A 29 -20.45 -21.09 11.14
C ALA A 29 -18.94 -20.84 11.28
N LEU A 30 -18.50 -19.59 11.17
CA LEU A 30 -17.10 -19.21 11.41
C LEU A 30 -16.69 -19.50 12.85
N ARG A 31 -17.52 -19.13 13.83
CA ARG A 31 -17.26 -19.41 15.24
C ARG A 31 -17.15 -20.91 15.51
N GLN A 32 -18.02 -21.74 14.93
CA GLN A 32 -17.95 -23.19 15.08
C GLN A 32 -16.69 -23.78 14.45
N GLN A 33 -16.30 -23.31 13.26
CA GLN A 33 -15.06 -23.74 12.60
C GLN A 33 -13.82 -23.35 13.41
N LEU A 34 -13.74 -22.11 13.87
CA LEU A 34 -12.62 -21.65 14.70
C LEU A 34 -12.56 -22.40 16.04
N ALA A 35 -13.70 -22.71 16.65
CA ALA A 35 -13.75 -23.57 17.84
C ALA A 35 -13.20 -24.97 17.54
N GLY A 36 -13.56 -25.57 16.41
CA GLY A 36 -13.04 -26.87 15.98
C GLY A 36 -11.52 -26.85 15.76
N ILE A 37 -11.01 -25.81 15.09
CA ILE A 37 -9.58 -25.66 14.77
C ILE A 37 -8.73 -25.44 16.03
N LEU A 38 -9.17 -24.57 16.94
CA LEU A 38 -8.48 -24.34 18.22
C LEU A 38 -8.49 -25.61 19.09
N GLY A 39 -9.62 -26.32 19.08
CA GLY A 39 -9.78 -27.63 19.68
C GLY A 39 -9.49 -27.71 21.18
N ASP A 40 -9.45 -28.94 21.67
CA ASP A 40 -9.25 -29.23 23.09
C ASP A 40 -7.92 -28.71 23.65
N THR A 41 -6.90 -28.61 22.81
CA THR A 41 -5.57 -28.13 23.20
C THR A 41 -5.64 -26.73 23.78
N VAL A 42 -6.41 -25.83 23.17
CA VAL A 42 -6.56 -24.45 23.66
C VAL A 42 -7.57 -24.40 24.81
N PHE A 43 -8.76 -25.00 24.63
CA PHE A 43 -9.85 -24.87 25.61
C PHE A 43 -9.58 -25.61 26.93
N LYS A 44 -8.83 -26.71 26.92
CA LYS A 44 -8.41 -27.43 28.14
C LYS A 44 -7.01 -27.02 28.60
N GLY A 45 -6.13 -26.62 27.68
CA GLY A 45 -4.77 -26.21 27.99
C GLY A 45 -4.68 -24.91 28.77
N MET A 46 -5.41 -23.87 28.35
CA MET A 46 -5.34 -22.56 29.03
C MET A 46 -5.78 -22.62 30.50
N PRO A 47 -6.94 -23.22 30.87
CA PRO A 47 -7.31 -23.38 32.27
C PRO A 47 -6.26 -24.14 33.08
N THR A 48 -5.64 -25.17 32.49
CA THR A 48 -4.62 -25.99 33.15
C THR A 48 -3.37 -25.17 33.46
N VAL A 49 -2.88 -24.38 32.50
CA VAL A 49 -1.71 -23.51 32.70
C VAL A 49 -2.01 -22.42 33.73
N SER A 50 -3.16 -21.76 33.63
CA SER A 50 -3.58 -20.74 34.59
C SER A 50 -3.71 -21.30 36.00
N ALA A 51 -4.35 -22.47 36.18
CA ALA A 51 -4.46 -23.14 37.47
C ALA A 51 -3.07 -23.47 38.05
N LYS A 52 -2.14 -23.97 37.23
CA LYS A 52 -0.77 -24.29 37.67
C LYS A 52 0.00 -23.05 38.13
N GLN A 53 -0.15 -21.90 37.46
CA GLN A 53 0.53 -20.67 37.88
C GLN A 53 -0.12 -20.07 39.13
N LEU A 54 -1.45 -20.05 39.22
CA LEU A 54 -2.19 -19.58 40.38
C LEU A 54 -1.91 -20.43 41.64
N ALA A 55 -1.76 -21.75 41.47
CA ALA A 55 -1.44 -22.66 42.56
C ALA A 55 -0.06 -22.37 43.20
N LYS A 56 0.90 -21.82 42.44
CA LYS A 56 2.19 -21.37 43.02
C LYS A 56 2.02 -20.27 44.06
N ALA A 57 0.93 -19.52 43.99
CA ALA A 57 0.54 -18.49 44.95
C ALA A 57 -0.54 -18.96 45.93
N GLY A 58 -0.84 -20.27 46.01
CA GLY A 58 -1.86 -20.84 46.90
C GLY A 58 -3.30 -20.60 46.46
N ILE A 59 -3.53 -20.17 45.21
CA ILE A 59 -4.86 -19.90 44.66
C ILE A 59 -5.35 -21.13 43.90
N HIS A 60 -6.52 -21.65 44.26
CA HIS A 60 -7.13 -22.80 43.61
C HIS A 60 -8.23 -22.37 42.64
N LEU A 61 -8.12 -22.80 41.38
CA LEU A 61 -9.15 -22.60 40.38
C LEU A 61 -10.32 -23.58 40.65
N GLN A 62 -11.49 -23.06 41.02
CA GLN A 62 -12.67 -23.88 41.36
C GLN A 62 -13.58 -24.15 40.18
N ALA A 63 -13.68 -23.20 39.25
CA ALA A 63 -14.48 -23.31 38.04
C ALA A 63 -13.87 -22.41 36.97
N HIS A 64 -14.16 -22.74 35.71
CA HIS A 64 -13.81 -21.89 34.58
C HIS A 64 -14.98 -21.90 33.59
N ARG A 65 -15.12 -20.79 32.86
CA ARG A 65 -16.04 -20.65 31.73
C ARG A 65 -15.24 -20.02 30.61
N HIS A 66 -15.41 -20.51 29.39
CA HIS A 66 -14.88 -19.85 28.20
C HIS A 66 -16.05 -19.34 27.38
N GLN A 67 -15.81 -18.23 26.69
CA GLN A 67 -16.72 -17.62 25.73
C GLN A 67 -15.88 -17.38 24.48
N LEU A 68 -16.31 -17.95 23.37
CA LEU A 68 -15.71 -17.71 22.06
C LEU A 68 -16.66 -16.80 21.31
N GLU A 69 -16.18 -15.63 20.94
CA GLU A 69 -16.85 -14.69 20.05
C GLU A 69 -16.03 -14.62 18.76
N ALA A 70 -16.72 -14.63 17.62
CA ALA A 70 -16.10 -14.42 16.33
C ALA A 70 -16.98 -13.46 15.56
N GLU A 71 -16.40 -12.36 15.11
CA GLU A 71 -17.04 -11.39 14.23
C GLU A 71 -16.23 -11.33 12.96
N LEU A 72 -16.91 -11.46 11.82
CA LEU A 72 -16.32 -11.04 10.55
C LEU A 72 -16.32 -9.52 10.55
N CYS A 73 -15.17 -8.93 10.90
CA CYS A 73 -14.93 -7.52 10.65
C CYS A 73 -15.06 -7.32 9.13
N GLY A 74 -16.16 -6.67 8.72
CA GLY A 74 -16.40 -6.39 7.31
C GLY A 74 -15.15 -5.75 6.72
N VAL A 75 -14.57 -6.41 5.72
CA VAL A 75 -13.42 -5.88 5.00
C VAL A 75 -13.92 -4.59 4.35
N GLN A 76 -13.44 -3.44 4.82
CA GLN A 76 -13.68 -2.19 4.12
C GLN A 76 -13.17 -2.39 2.69
N VAL A 77 -14.10 -2.47 1.73
CA VAL A 77 -13.74 -2.71 0.34
C VAL A 77 -13.06 -1.45 -0.16
N ILE A 78 -11.74 -1.53 -0.34
CA ILE A 78 -10.99 -0.46 -0.97
C ILE A 78 -11.32 -0.49 -2.46
N ASP A 79 -11.89 0.60 -2.95
CA ASP A 79 -12.12 0.80 -4.38
C ASP A 79 -10.79 0.74 -5.14
N GLY A 80 -10.68 -0.24 -6.05
CA GLY A 80 -9.51 -0.41 -6.90
C GLY A 80 -9.24 0.79 -7.80
N ALA A 81 -10.29 1.52 -8.23
CA ALA A 81 -10.14 2.72 -9.03
C ALA A 81 -9.48 3.86 -8.22
N LEU A 82 -9.86 4.00 -6.94
CA LEU A 82 -9.19 4.91 -6.02
C LEU A 82 -7.70 4.54 -5.88
N LEU A 83 -7.41 3.24 -5.67
CA LEU A 83 -6.04 2.77 -5.50
C LEU A 83 -5.19 3.03 -6.76
N ALA A 84 -5.72 2.72 -7.94
CA ALA A 84 -5.10 3.01 -9.23
C ALA A 84 -4.84 4.51 -9.42
N SER A 85 -5.72 5.38 -8.90
CA SER A 85 -5.53 6.83 -8.98
C SER A 85 -4.41 7.37 -8.08
N VAL A 86 -4.20 6.76 -6.91
CA VAL A 86 -3.15 7.20 -5.96
C VAL A 86 -1.82 6.49 -6.19
N ALA A 87 -1.85 5.32 -6.83
CA ALA A 87 -0.69 4.49 -7.07
C ALA A 87 -0.69 3.95 -8.52
N PRO A 88 -0.62 4.82 -9.53
CA PRO A 88 -0.76 4.43 -10.94
C PRO A 88 0.38 3.54 -11.45
N HIS A 89 1.51 3.51 -10.74
CA HIS A 89 2.59 2.56 -11.01
C HIS A 89 2.20 1.10 -10.77
N LEU A 90 1.24 0.79 -9.90
CA LEU A 90 0.87 -0.60 -9.57
C LEU A 90 0.09 -1.26 -10.70
N THR A 91 0.51 -2.46 -11.09
CA THR A 91 -0.22 -3.33 -12.01
C THR A 91 -1.58 -3.74 -11.43
N ASP A 92 -2.51 -4.22 -12.25
CA ASP A 92 -3.84 -4.65 -11.78
C ASP A 92 -3.76 -5.76 -10.72
N HIS A 93 -2.80 -6.70 -10.87
CA HIS A 93 -2.56 -7.74 -9.89
C HIS A 93 -2.10 -7.16 -8.54
N GLU A 94 -1.18 -6.19 -8.57
CA GLU A 94 -0.69 -5.52 -7.36
C GLU A 94 -1.76 -4.65 -6.70
N VAL A 95 -2.64 -4.03 -7.49
CA VAL A 95 -3.82 -3.31 -7.00
C VAL A 95 -4.71 -4.26 -6.21
N GLN A 96 -5.05 -5.42 -6.78
CA GLN A 96 -5.86 -6.44 -6.11
C GLN A 96 -5.20 -6.98 -4.84
N GLN A 97 -3.88 -7.23 -4.89
CA GLN A 97 -3.12 -7.65 -3.72
C GLN A 97 -3.18 -6.60 -2.61
N LEU A 98 -2.99 -5.32 -2.96
CA LEU A 98 -2.98 -4.25 -1.98
C LEU A 98 -4.36 -3.98 -1.38
N CYS A 99 -5.43 -4.05 -2.17
CA CYS A 99 -6.80 -3.94 -1.67
C CYS A 99 -7.07 -4.96 -0.55
N ARG A 100 -6.58 -6.20 -0.69
CA ARG A 100 -6.72 -7.23 0.37
C ARG A 100 -5.90 -6.92 1.62
N LEU A 101 -4.64 -6.51 1.45
CA LEU A 101 -3.71 -6.28 2.58
C LEU A 101 -4.02 -5.00 3.38
N ALA A 102 -4.50 -3.96 2.70
CA ALA A 102 -4.68 -2.64 3.28
C ALA A 102 -6.06 -2.45 3.94
N ALA A 103 -7.04 -3.28 3.61
CA ALA A 103 -8.43 -3.10 4.03
C ALA A 103 -8.63 -3.12 5.55
N ALA A 104 -7.93 -4.00 6.28
CA ALA A 104 -8.11 -4.16 7.72
C ALA A 104 -7.73 -2.92 8.55
N LYS A 105 -6.86 -2.05 8.02
CA LYS A 105 -6.33 -0.86 8.72
C LYS A 105 -6.59 0.43 7.94
N ALA A 106 -7.52 0.38 6.99
CA ALA A 106 -7.88 1.52 6.15
C ALA A 106 -8.57 2.59 7.01
N PRO A 107 -8.10 3.85 7.00
CA PRO A 107 -8.82 4.96 7.60
C PRO A 107 -10.15 5.21 6.87
N THR A 108 -11.15 5.69 7.60
CA THR A 108 -12.45 6.08 7.03
C THR A 108 -12.44 7.49 6.43
N ASP A 109 -11.58 8.38 6.92
CA ASP A 109 -11.40 9.72 6.35
C ASP A 109 -10.79 9.65 4.94
N PRO A 110 -11.38 10.27 3.91
CA PRO A 110 -10.91 10.16 2.52
C PRO A 110 -9.47 10.66 2.30
N VAL A 111 -9.04 11.70 2.99
CA VAL A 111 -7.69 12.28 2.82
C VAL A 111 -6.65 11.38 3.48
N ALA A 112 -6.94 10.92 4.69
CA ALA A 112 -6.12 9.96 5.41
C ALA A 112 -6.04 8.63 4.67
N LEU A 113 -7.14 8.16 4.08
CA LEU A 113 -7.21 6.95 3.26
C LEU A 113 -6.28 7.07 2.04
N ARG A 114 -6.38 8.15 1.25
CA ARG A 114 -5.48 8.36 0.09
C ARG A 114 -4.01 8.32 0.49
N SER A 115 -3.66 9.02 1.57
CA SER A 115 -2.29 9.07 2.09
C SER A 115 -1.83 7.71 2.61
N TYR A 116 -2.71 6.97 3.28
CA TYR A 116 -2.46 5.61 3.76
C TYR A 116 -2.22 4.65 2.60
N LEU A 117 -3.12 4.59 1.62
CA LEU A 117 -3.02 3.72 0.45
C LEU A 117 -1.74 4.01 -0.34
N ARG A 118 -1.39 5.30 -0.52
CA ARG A 118 -0.14 5.69 -1.16
C ARG A 118 1.09 5.12 -0.44
N ARG A 119 1.14 5.22 0.89
CA ARG A 119 2.24 4.66 1.67
C ARG A 119 2.31 3.14 1.58
N GLN A 120 1.17 2.45 1.60
CA GLN A 120 1.17 1.00 1.47
C GLN A 120 1.57 0.54 0.07
N ALA A 121 1.18 1.27 -0.98
CA ALA A 121 1.63 1.01 -2.35
C ALA A 121 3.16 1.09 -2.48
N LEU A 122 3.78 2.13 -1.93
CA LEU A 122 5.23 2.29 -1.93
C LEU A 122 5.97 1.25 -1.08
N LYS A 123 5.29 0.65 -0.09
CA LYS A 123 5.84 -0.50 0.67
C LYS A 123 5.75 -1.80 -0.11
N LEU A 124 4.67 -1.98 -0.87
CA LEU A 124 4.45 -3.18 -1.69
C LEU A 124 5.41 -3.20 -2.89
N VAL A 125 5.55 -2.06 -3.56
CA VAL A 125 6.44 -1.86 -4.71
C VAL A 125 7.19 -0.55 -4.52
N ASN A 126 8.49 -0.65 -4.28
CA ASN A 126 9.38 0.51 -4.19
C ASN A 126 10.37 0.60 -5.37
N ASP A 127 10.23 -0.27 -6.36
CA ASP A 127 11.14 -0.30 -7.49
C ASP A 127 10.93 0.90 -8.41
N TYR A 128 12.00 1.31 -9.09
CA TYR A 128 11.95 2.35 -10.10
C TYR A 128 11.33 1.81 -11.38
N ARG A 129 10.07 2.14 -11.63
CA ARG A 129 9.38 1.82 -12.89
C ARG A 129 9.61 2.94 -13.89
N LEU A 130 10.69 2.80 -14.66
CA LEU A 130 11.15 3.83 -15.57
C LEU A 130 10.59 3.62 -16.97
N VAL A 131 10.15 4.71 -17.60
CA VAL A 131 9.79 4.74 -19.02
C VAL A 131 10.59 5.84 -19.73
N PRO A 132 11.16 5.60 -20.93
CA PRO A 132 11.81 6.63 -21.73
C PRO A 132 10.84 7.75 -22.06
N CYS A 133 11.34 8.98 -21.99
CA CYS A 133 10.58 10.17 -22.33
C CYS A 133 11.53 11.26 -22.86
N THR A 134 10.95 12.30 -23.44
CA THR A 134 11.66 13.51 -23.85
C THR A 134 11.16 14.69 -23.04
N VAL A 135 12.07 15.43 -22.43
CA VAL A 135 11.78 16.70 -21.75
C VAL A 135 11.86 17.82 -22.77
N ARG A 136 10.76 18.54 -22.99
CA ARG A 136 10.70 19.73 -23.84
C ARG A 136 10.49 20.97 -22.99
N GLY A 137 11.41 21.92 -23.07
CA GLY A 137 11.35 23.15 -22.28
C GLY A 137 12.29 24.23 -22.79
N GLN A 138 12.06 25.47 -22.35
CA GLN A 138 12.89 26.61 -22.72
C GLN A 138 14.20 26.61 -21.93
N ILE A 139 15.30 27.01 -22.59
CA ILE A 139 16.60 27.29 -21.94
C ILE A 139 16.83 28.81 -21.84
N SER A 140 17.90 29.24 -21.16
CA SER A 140 18.13 30.65 -20.81
C SER A 140 18.15 31.64 -21.97
N ASN A 141 18.45 31.21 -23.20
CA ASN A 141 18.43 32.07 -24.39
C ASN A 141 17.06 32.14 -25.10
N GLY A 142 16.03 31.52 -24.53
CA GLY A 142 14.67 31.47 -25.08
C GLY A 142 14.45 30.36 -26.13
N ALA A 143 15.48 29.63 -26.53
CA ALA A 143 15.32 28.47 -27.41
C ALA A 143 14.64 27.30 -26.70
N ILE A 144 13.93 26.47 -27.47
CA ILE A 144 13.34 25.23 -26.96
C ILE A 144 14.38 24.12 -27.07
N ALA A 145 14.66 23.45 -25.94
CA ALA A 145 15.50 22.27 -25.89
C ALA A 145 14.65 21.01 -25.72
N SER A 146 15.13 19.91 -26.32
CA SER A 146 14.60 18.57 -26.12
C SER A 146 15.68 17.70 -25.49
N LEU A 147 15.41 17.12 -24.32
CA LEU A 147 16.38 16.34 -23.55
C LEU A 147 15.86 14.91 -23.39
N GLY A 148 16.67 13.92 -23.74
CA GLY A 148 16.36 12.53 -23.43
C GLY A 148 16.34 12.30 -21.91
N ALA A 149 15.34 11.58 -21.43
CA ALA A 149 15.15 11.31 -20.01
C ALA A 149 14.38 10.00 -19.76
N GLN A 150 14.24 9.64 -18.49
CA GLN A 150 13.38 8.56 -18.02
C GLN A 150 12.41 9.09 -16.97
N LEU A 151 11.12 8.81 -17.14
CA LEU A 151 10.07 9.13 -16.18
C LEU A 151 9.89 7.94 -15.22
N ASN A 152 9.96 8.20 -13.92
CA ASN A 152 9.66 7.21 -12.90
C ASN A 152 8.16 7.22 -12.58
N LEU A 153 7.45 6.18 -12.99
CA LEU A 153 6.02 6.03 -12.71
C LEU A 153 5.73 5.92 -11.21
N THR A 154 6.69 5.41 -10.42
CA THR A 154 6.51 5.20 -8.98
C THR A 154 6.30 6.51 -8.23
N ASN A 155 7.03 7.59 -8.56
CA ASN A 155 6.98 8.86 -7.83
C ASN A 155 6.85 10.13 -8.70
N GLY A 156 6.80 9.98 -10.02
CA GLY A 156 6.70 11.08 -10.98
C GLY A 156 8.00 11.85 -11.23
N GLY A 157 9.12 11.43 -10.63
CA GLY A 157 10.43 12.04 -10.86
C GLY A 157 10.92 11.78 -12.29
N VAL A 158 11.53 12.79 -12.91
CA VAL A 158 12.13 12.68 -14.24
C VAL A 158 13.66 12.73 -14.12
N LEU A 159 14.29 11.69 -14.65
CA LEU A 159 15.74 11.49 -14.63
C LEU A 159 16.30 11.87 -16.01
N VAL A 160 16.93 13.04 -16.11
CA VAL A 160 17.55 13.50 -17.36
C VAL A 160 18.84 12.73 -17.64
N ASN A 161 19.03 12.33 -18.90
CA ASN A 161 20.22 11.60 -19.33
C ASN A 161 21.51 12.39 -19.07
N GLU A 162 22.62 11.67 -18.88
CA GLU A 162 23.89 12.25 -18.46
C GLU A 162 24.40 13.35 -19.42
N THR A 163 24.17 13.15 -20.72
CA THR A 163 24.52 14.08 -21.80
C THR A 163 23.88 15.46 -21.66
N HIS A 164 22.76 15.56 -20.94
CA HIS A 164 21.96 16.77 -20.81
C HIS A 164 21.98 17.38 -19.40
N ARG A 165 22.74 16.83 -18.45
CA ARG A 165 22.81 17.32 -17.07
C ARG A 165 23.25 18.78 -16.94
N LYS A 166 24.08 19.25 -17.88
CA LYS A 166 24.56 20.65 -17.90
C LYS A 166 23.56 21.62 -18.54
N THR A 167 22.51 21.12 -19.18
CA THR A 167 21.51 21.97 -19.83
C THR A 167 20.65 22.65 -18.77
N ARG A 168 20.65 23.99 -18.78
CA ARG A 168 19.83 24.79 -17.86
C ARG A 168 18.52 25.21 -18.51
N LEU A 169 17.46 24.54 -18.10
CA LEU A 169 16.09 24.99 -18.34
C LEU A 169 15.80 26.29 -17.59
N LYS A 170 15.00 27.16 -18.21
CA LYS A 170 14.57 28.45 -17.66
C LYS A 170 13.64 28.23 -16.47
N ALA A 171 13.89 28.89 -15.34
CA ALA A 171 13.18 28.62 -14.09
C ALA A 171 11.75 29.20 -14.01
N ASP A 172 11.47 30.26 -14.78
CA ASP A 172 10.21 31.01 -14.78
C ASP A 172 9.24 30.58 -15.91
N GLN A 173 9.49 29.45 -16.56
CA GLN A 173 8.58 28.91 -17.57
C GLN A 173 7.34 28.26 -16.92
N ALA A 174 6.17 28.40 -17.57
CA ALA A 174 4.89 27.98 -16.98
C ALA A 174 4.82 26.47 -16.68
N ALA A 175 5.23 25.62 -17.63
CA ALA A 175 5.37 24.18 -17.43
C ALA A 175 6.42 23.63 -18.40
N VAL A 176 7.15 22.61 -17.95
CA VAL A 176 8.01 21.80 -18.82
C VAL A 176 7.19 20.60 -19.30
N GLU A 177 7.26 20.25 -20.57
CA GLU A 177 6.49 19.14 -21.12
C GLU A 177 7.32 17.85 -21.10
N ILE A 178 6.70 16.76 -20.66
CA ILE A 178 7.26 15.41 -20.73
C ILE A 178 6.50 14.67 -21.83
N LEU A 179 7.22 14.35 -22.90
CA LEU A 179 6.69 13.69 -24.08
C LEU A 179 7.03 12.20 -24.00
N LEU A 180 6.00 11.35 -24.05
CA LEU A 180 6.13 9.92 -24.18
C LEU A 180 5.62 9.50 -25.56
N SER A 181 6.31 8.55 -26.19
CA SER A 181 5.97 8.09 -27.53
C SER A 181 5.30 6.72 -27.44
N ASP A 182 4.15 6.59 -28.11
CA ASP A 182 3.33 5.39 -28.25
C ASP A 182 2.75 4.80 -26.93
N PRO A 183 1.57 5.25 -26.49
CA PRO A 183 0.76 6.32 -27.06
C PRO A 183 1.42 7.69 -26.84
N GLU A 184 1.13 8.65 -27.73
CA GLU A 184 1.61 10.02 -27.54
C GLU A 184 0.93 10.64 -26.30
N VAL A 185 1.71 10.76 -25.23
CA VAL A 185 1.25 11.34 -23.96
C VAL A 185 2.12 12.53 -23.64
N VAL A 186 1.47 13.66 -23.33
CA VAL A 186 2.13 14.90 -22.90
C VAL A 186 1.76 15.16 -21.45
N LEU A 187 2.75 15.11 -20.57
CA LEU A 187 2.56 15.34 -19.14
C LEU A 187 3.20 16.67 -18.73
N PRO A 188 2.50 17.52 -17.96
CA PRO A 188 3.12 18.72 -17.40
C PRO A 188 4.03 18.33 -16.24
N ALA A 189 5.27 18.81 -16.27
CA ALA A 189 6.24 18.70 -15.20
C ALA A 189 6.55 20.06 -14.58
N LYS A 190 6.72 20.05 -13.26
CA LYS A 190 7.21 21.18 -12.48
C LYS A 190 8.73 21.13 -12.41
N LEU A 191 9.38 22.23 -12.79
CA LEU A 191 10.80 22.46 -12.56
C LEU A 191 10.99 23.08 -11.17
N SER A 192 11.66 22.37 -10.27
CA SER A 192 11.91 22.84 -8.89
C SER A 192 13.32 23.39 -8.67
N GLY A 193 14.19 23.29 -9.68
CA GLY A 193 15.56 23.79 -9.63
C GLY A 193 16.52 22.92 -10.44
N HIS A 194 17.81 23.05 -10.15
CA HIS A 194 18.88 22.27 -10.77
C HIS A 194 19.85 21.77 -9.71
N THR A 195 20.25 20.51 -9.84
CA THR A 195 21.28 19.88 -9.03
C THR A 195 22.51 19.55 -9.89
N LEU A 196 23.51 18.92 -9.28
CA LEU A 196 24.65 18.34 -10.01
C LEU A 196 24.23 17.27 -11.03
N SER A 197 23.09 16.62 -10.80
CA SER A 197 22.53 15.59 -11.67
C SER A 197 21.57 16.12 -12.74
N GLY A 198 21.42 17.45 -12.87
CA GLY A 198 20.59 18.09 -13.88
C GLY A 198 19.36 18.81 -13.34
N PRO A 199 18.39 19.17 -14.19
CA PRO A 199 17.14 19.80 -13.75
C PRO A 199 16.31 18.84 -12.90
N VAL A 200 15.74 19.35 -11.80
CA VAL A 200 14.85 18.59 -10.92
C VAL A 200 13.42 18.78 -11.40
N LEU A 201 12.90 17.74 -12.05
CA LEU A 201 11.61 17.72 -12.70
C LEU A 201 10.71 16.65 -12.07
N ALA A 202 9.46 17.01 -11.82
CA ALA A 202 8.46 16.08 -11.30
C ALA A 202 7.11 16.28 -11.99
N VAL A 203 6.50 15.17 -12.40
CA VAL A 203 5.11 15.08 -12.85
C VAL A 203 4.24 14.72 -11.65
N ASP A 204 3.10 15.39 -11.51
CA ASP A 204 2.13 15.04 -10.47
C ASP A 204 1.56 13.64 -10.70
N VAL A 205 1.44 12.85 -9.63
CA VAL A 205 0.89 11.49 -9.68
C VAL A 205 -0.53 11.47 -10.25
N ALA A 206 -1.33 12.53 -10.05
CA ALA A 206 -2.66 12.64 -10.63
C ALA A 206 -2.63 12.68 -12.17
N HIS A 207 -1.62 13.33 -12.77
CA HIS A 207 -1.45 13.31 -14.23
C HIS A 207 -1.03 11.91 -14.71
N LEU A 208 -0.16 11.21 -13.98
CA LEU A 208 0.20 9.83 -14.30
C LEU A 208 -1.00 8.90 -14.26
N ALA A 209 -1.88 9.07 -13.27
CA ALA A 209 -3.08 8.25 -13.11
C ALA A 209 -4.04 8.35 -14.29
N HIS A 210 -4.18 9.53 -14.90
CA HIS A 210 -5.03 9.71 -16.08
C HIS A 210 -4.57 8.89 -17.29
N HIS A 211 -3.26 8.60 -17.37
CA HIS A 211 -2.64 7.86 -18.47
C HIS A 211 -2.13 6.48 -18.03
N ARG A 212 -2.61 5.96 -16.90
CA ARG A 212 -2.09 4.76 -16.24
C ARG A 212 -1.85 3.60 -17.21
N ASP A 213 -2.90 3.20 -17.93
CA ASP A 213 -2.85 1.97 -18.71
C ASP A 213 -1.84 2.06 -19.86
N GLY A 214 -1.77 3.22 -20.53
CA GLY A 214 -0.74 3.48 -21.55
C GLY A 214 0.67 3.48 -20.98
N LEU A 215 0.90 4.14 -19.84
CA LEU A 215 2.20 4.17 -19.18
C LEU A 215 2.65 2.78 -18.69
N GLN A 216 1.72 1.96 -18.23
CA GLN A 216 2.00 0.58 -17.83
C GLN A 216 2.32 -0.32 -19.01
N ALA A 217 1.60 -0.18 -20.13
CA ALA A 217 1.91 -0.90 -21.37
C ALA A 217 3.32 -0.57 -21.86
N MET A 218 3.72 0.71 -21.82
CA MET A 218 5.07 1.13 -22.18
C MET A 218 6.15 0.49 -21.28
N TRP A 219 5.94 0.48 -19.97
CA TRP A 219 6.89 -0.09 -19.01
C TRP A 219 7.02 -1.61 -19.15
N THR A 220 5.90 -2.32 -19.27
CA THR A 220 5.89 -3.78 -19.44
C THR A 220 6.48 -4.20 -20.79
N GLY A 221 6.18 -3.47 -21.87
CA GLY A 221 6.75 -3.73 -23.20
C GLY A 221 8.28 -3.59 -23.25
N GLN A 222 8.86 -2.69 -22.46
CA GLN A 222 10.33 -2.59 -22.31
C GLN A 222 10.95 -3.76 -21.56
N THR A 223 10.23 -4.30 -20.56
CA THR A 223 10.73 -5.40 -19.74
C THR A 223 10.82 -6.72 -20.53
N VAL A 224 10.02 -6.87 -21.58
CA VAL A 224 10.00 -8.05 -22.47
C VAL A 224 11.04 -7.95 -23.60
N ALA A 225 11.49 -6.75 -23.94
CA ALA A 225 12.44 -6.50 -25.03
C ALA A 225 13.92 -6.38 -24.58
N GLY A 226 14.19 -6.53 -23.28
CA GLY A 226 15.51 -6.43 -22.66
C GLY A 226 16.18 -7.76 -22.37
#